data_AF-A0A1H7UJ87-F1
#
_entry.id   AF-A0A1H7UJ87-F1
#
_cell.length_a   1.000
_cell.length_b   1.000
_cell.length_c   1.000
_cell.angle_alpha   90.00
_cell.angle_beta   90.00
_cell.angle_gamma   90.00
#
_symmetry.space_group_name_H-M   'P 1'
#
loop_
_entity.id
_entity.type
_entity.pdbx_description
1 polymer ?
#
loop_
_entity_poly.entity_id
_entity_poly.type
_entity_poly.pdbx_seq_one_letter_code
_entity_poly.pdbx_strand_id
1 'polypeptide(L)'
;MRNLFRIIFFIPRLIISIIWNFFWAIFRTIVIIGIVCFGLLYYANNSSSQLANTISTIANNVTSYFSANSDDIANSLKDLSTDDFTYYSGARWSSNSANVYIETTNETLIEAYEEAINAWNATGAFTFNLVSDESSADIIATDYSDASSKAAGLAETETNALTNRITHVDVKLNTYYLTENDYGYTHNRIVYTAEHELGHAIGLDHDDDEQSVMQSSGSYYGIQDIDIQKVQELYAS
;
A
#
# COMPACT_ATOMS: atom_id res chain seq x y z
N MET A 1 30.14 -27.28 -18.93
CA MET A 1 29.87 -26.16 -18.00
C MET A 1 29.71 -24.78 -18.65
N ARG A 2 30.25 -24.46 -19.84
CA ARG A 2 30.09 -23.10 -20.44
C ARG A 2 28.70 -22.77 -21.03
N ASN A 3 27.83 -23.77 -21.23
CA ASN A 3 26.52 -23.57 -21.86
C ASN A 3 25.36 -23.40 -20.85
N LEU A 4 25.51 -23.88 -19.61
CA LEU A 4 24.50 -23.74 -18.54
C LEU A 4 24.49 -22.31 -17.94
N PHE A 5 25.67 -21.70 -17.75
CA PHE A 5 25.78 -20.30 -17.31
C PHE A 5 25.18 -19.30 -18.31
N ARG A 6 25.12 -19.63 -19.60
CA ARG A 6 24.50 -18.75 -20.60
C ARG A 6 22.98 -18.73 -20.53
N ILE A 7 22.34 -19.82 -20.10
CA ILE A 7 20.88 -19.93 -20.00
C ILE A 7 20.36 -19.26 -18.73
N ILE A 8 21.10 -19.37 -17.61
CA ILE A 8 20.76 -18.75 -16.31
C ILE A 8 20.69 -17.22 -16.39
N PHE A 9 21.58 -16.58 -17.17
CA PHE A 9 21.54 -15.13 -17.40
C PHE A 9 20.70 -14.71 -18.61
N PHE A 10 20.16 -15.65 -19.39
CA PHE A 10 19.39 -15.33 -20.59
C PHE A 10 17.96 -14.90 -20.23
N ILE A 11 17.30 -15.63 -19.32
CA ILE A 11 15.90 -15.38 -18.95
C ILE A 11 15.72 -14.03 -18.21
N PRO A 12 16.51 -13.68 -17.19
CA PRO A 12 16.39 -12.37 -16.53
C PRO A 12 16.68 -11.21 -17.49
N ARG A 13 17.68 -11.38 -18.38
CA ARG A 13 18.07 -10.36 -19.36
C ARG A 13 17.01 -10.18 -20.45
N LEU A 14 16.31 -11.24 -20.83
CA LEU A 14 15.17 -11.20 -21.74
C LEU A 14 14.00 -10.44 -21.10
N ILE A 15 13.67 -10.74 -19.84
CA ILE A 15 12.57 -10.09 -19.10
C ILE A 15 12.86 -8.58 -18.92
N ILE A 16 14.07 -8.22 -18.47
CA ILE A 16 14.49 -6.82 -18.34
C ILE A 16 14.42 -6.10 -19.69
N SER A 17 14.85 -6.75 -20.78
CA SER A 17 14.76 -6.14 -22.12
C SER A 17 13.31 -5.96 -22.57
N ILE A 18 12.40 -6.86 -22.24
CA ILE A 18 10.98 -6.75 -22.59
C ILE A 18 10.34 -5.61 -21.81
N ILE A 19 10.54 -5.55 -20.49
CA ILE A 19 10.02 -4.48 -19.62
C ILE A 19 10.56 -3.12 -20.07
N TRP A 20 11.87 -3.04 -20.32
CA TRP A 20 12.53 -1.83 -20.78
C TRP A 20 11.98 -1.35 -22.13
N ASN A 21 11.83 -2.26 -23.10
CA ASN A 21 11.26 -1.92 -24.40
C ASN A 21 9.79 -1.49 -24.30
N PHE A 22 9.02 -2.11 -23.40
CA PHE A 22 7.62 -1.75 -23.15
C PHE A 22 7.50 -0.36 -22.51
N PHE A 23 8.33 -0.05 -21.52
CA PHE A 23 8.42 1.28 -20.91
C PHE A 23 8.73 2.36 -21.96
N TRP A 24 9.74 2.14 -22.81
CA TRP A 24 10.07 3.09 -23.88
C TRP A 24 9.00 3.18 -24.95
N ALA A 25 8.24 2.11 -25.22
CA ALA A 25 7.12 2.14 -26.14
C ALA A 25 5.97 3.02 -25.61
N ILE A 26 5.64 2.88 -24.32
CA ILE A 26 4.66 3.74 -23.64
C ILE A 26 5.13 5.19 -23.64
N PHE A 27 6.38 5.44 -23.22
CA PHE A 27 6.93 6.79 -23.18
C PHE A 27 6.88 7.47 -24.55
N ARG A 28 7.29 6.78 -25.62
CA ARG A 28 7.20 7.30 -27.00
C ARG A 28 5.75 7.63 -27.38
N THR A 29 4.80 6.79 -26.99
CA THR A 29 3.38 6.99 -27.27
C THR A 29 2.84 8.22 -26.56
N ILE A 30 3.18 8.40 -25.28
CA ILE A 30 2.81 9.60 -24.50
C ILE A 30 3.38 10.87 -25.14
N VAL A 31 4.64 10.85 -25.54
CA VAL A 31 5.28 11.99 -26.21
C VAL A 31 4.60 12.33 -27.54
N ILE A 32 4.26 11.33 -28.36
CA ILE A 32 3.55 11.53 -29.63
C ILE A 32 2.17 12.15 -29.37
N ILE A 33 1.42 11.63 -28.40
CA ILE A 33 0.11 12.18 -28.02
C ILE A 33 0.25 13.64 -27.57
N GLY A 34 1.25 13.95 -26.74
CA GLY A 34 1.54 15.32 -26.31
C GLY A 34 1.81 16.28 -27.47
N ILE A 35 2.63 15.86 -28.44
CA ILE A 35 2.92 16.66 -29.64
C ILE A 35 1.66 16.89 -30.49
N VAL A 36 0.83 15.85 -30.66
CA VAL A 36 -0.43 15.96 -31.41
C VAL A 36 -1.40 16.91 -30.71
N CYS A 37 -1.60 16.76 -29.40
CA CYS A 37 -2.45 17.65 -28.61
C CYS A 37 -1.97 19.11 -28.68
N PHE A 38 -0.66 19.34 -28.53
CA PHE A 38 -0.08 20.67 -28.66
C PHE A 38 -0.29 21.27 -30.05
N GLY A 39 -0.08 20.49 -31.11
CA GLY A 39 -0.30 20.93 -32.49
C GLY A 39 -1.76 21.29 -32.77
N LEU A 40 -2.71 20.50 -32.25
CA LEU A 40 -4.14 20.76 -32.38
C LEU A 40 -4.57 22.02 -31.62
N LEU A 41 -4.07 22.23 -30.39
CA LEU A 41 -4.35 23.44 -29.61
C LEU A 41 -3.73 24.69 -30.25
N TYR A 42 -2.49 24.59 -30.73
CA TYR A 42 -1.83 25.67 -31.46
C TYR A 42 -2.60 26.04 -32.74
N TYR A 43 -3.03 25.04 -33.51
CA TYR A 43 -3.88 25.24 -34.68
C TYR A 43 -5.21 25.91 -34.31
N ALA A 44 -5.87 25.43 -33.26
CA ALA A 44 -7.16 25.96 -32.82
C ALA A 44 -7.08 27.43 -32.37
N ASN A 45 -5.97 27.83 -31.75
CA ASN A 45 -5.75 29.21 -31.31
C ASN A 45 -5.39 30.18 -32.46
N ASN A 46 -4.89 29.67 -33.59
CA ASN A 46 -4.40 30.50 -34.70
C ASN A 46 -5.28 30.41 -35.97
N SER A 47 -6.39 29.67 -35.93
CA SER A 47 -7.28 29.44 -37.07
C SER A 47 -8.74 29.72 -36.70
N SER A 48 -9.50 30.32 -37.63
CA SER A 48 -10.95 30.56 -37.49
C SER A 48 -11.81 29.51 -38.21
N SER A 49 -11.19 28.42 -38.67
CA SER A 49 -11.89 27.32 -39.35
C SER A 49 -12.93 26.64 -38.45
N GLN A 50 -13.91 25.97 -39.05
CA GLN A 50 -14.91 25.18 -38.31
C GLN A 50 -14.26 24.11 -37.43
N LEU A 51 -13.22 23.42 -37.92
CA LEU A 51 -12.46 22.42 -37.15
C LEU A 51 -11.74 23.04 -35.95
N ALA A 52 -11.18 24.24 -36.10
CA ALA A 52 -10.51 24.95 -35.02
C ALA A 52 -11.48 25.29 -33.89
N ASN A 53 -12.68 25.77 -34.23
CA ASN A 53 -13.73 26.04 -33.24
C ASN A 53 -14.19 24.77 -32.52
N THR A 54 -14.30 23.63 -33.22
CA THR A 54 -14.60 22.33 -32.60
C THR A 54 -13.52 21.91 -31.60
N ILE A 55 -12.24 22.03 -31.98
CA ILE A 55 -11.11 21.70 -31.11
C ILE A 55 -11.10 22.61 -29.87
N SER A 56 -11.31 23.92 -30.03
CA SER A 56 -11.40 24.87 -28.91
C SER A 56 -12.54 24.55 -27.96
N THR A 57 -13.72 24.21 -28.48
CA THR A 57 -14.87 23.80 -27.64
C THR A 57 -14.55 22.52 -26.85
N ILE A 58 -13.92 21.52 -27.49
CA ILE A 58 -13.51 20.29 -26.80
C ILE A 58 -12.48 20.61 -25.70
N ALA A 59 -11.47 21.41 -26.00
CA ALA A 59 -10.45 21.81 -25.03
C ALA A 59 -11.05 22.56 -23.82
N ASN A 60 -11.99 23.47 -24.07
CA ASN A 60 -12.68 24.20 -23.02
C ASN A 60 -13.59 23.30 -22.17
N ASN A 61 -14.31 22.38 -22.80
CA ASN A 61 -15.15 21.41 -22.09
C ASN A 61 -14.31 20.48 -21.19
N VAL A 62 -13.17 19.99 -21.70
CA VAL A 62 -12.22 19.18 -20.92
C VAL A 62 -11.68 20.00 -19.75
N THR A 63 -11.20 21.22 -19.99
CA THR A 63 -10.67 22.10 -18.92
C THR A 63 -11.72 22.41 -17.87
N SER A 64 -12.96 22.66 -18.28
CA SER A 64 -14.08 22.95 -17.37
C SER A 64 -14.47 21.74 -16.54
N TYR A 65 -14.49 20.55 -17.15
CA TYR A 65 -14.74 19.28 -16.46
C TYR A 65 -13.65 18.97 -15.43
N PHE A 66 -12.37 19.11 -15.80
CA PHE A 66 -11.24 18.92 -14.89
C PHE A 66 -11.23 19.94 -13.75
N SER A 67 -11.59 21.19 -14.01
CA SER A 67 -11.65 22.21 -12.96
C SER A 67 -12.79 21.96 -11.98
N ALA A 68 -13.97 21.58 -12.50
CA ALA A 68 -15.17 21.32 -11.69
C ALA A 68 -15.09 20.02 -10.88
N ASN A 69 -14.33 19.03 -11.36
CA ASN A 69 -14.14 17.74 -10.70
C ASN A 69 -12.69 17.54 -10.25
N SER A 70 -11.94 18.63 -10.04
CA SER A 70 -10.51 18.56 -9.69
C SER A 70 -10.27 17.77 -8.42
N ASP A 71 -11.09 17.99 -7.39
CA ASP A 71 -11.03 17.23 -6.13
C ASP A 71 -11.40 15.75 -6.32
N ASP A 72 -12.42 15.44 -7.11
CA ASP A 72 -12.91 14.08 -7.36
C ASP A 72 -11.91 13.25 -8.21
N ILE A 73 -11.28 13.90 -9.19
CA ILE A 73 -10.20 13.34 -10.00
C ILE A 73 -8.92 13.18 -9.16
N ALA A 74 -8.61 14.14 -8.28
CA ALA A 74 -7.48 14.02 -7.36
C ALA A 74 -7.68 12.87 -6.37
N ASN A 75 -8.90 12.68 -5.86
CA ASN A 75 -9.26 11.54 -5.02
C ASN A 75 -9.17 10.23 -5.81
N SER A 76 -9.70 10.16 -7.03
CA SER A 76 -9.58 8.98 -7.89
C SER A 76 -8.12 8.64 -8.27
N LEU A 77 -7.25 9.66 -8.36
CA LEU A 77 -5.80 9.49 -8.55
C LEU A 77 -5.08 9.08 -7.26
N LYS A 78 -5.64 9.43 -6.10
CA LYS A 78 -5.20 8.97 -4.78
C LYS A 78 -5.60 7.51 -4.57
N ASP A 79 -6.76 7.08 -5.06
CA ASP A 79 -7.20 5.67 -5.08
C ASP A 79 -6.41 4.80 -6.08
N LEU A 80 -5.62 5.43 -6.95
CA LEU A 80 -4.63 4.77 -7.82
C LEU A 80 -3.26 4.59 -7.13
N SER A 81 -3.02 5.27 -6.01
CA SER A 81 -2.04 4.81 -5.02
C SER A 81 -2.67 3.63 -4.28
N THR A 82 -1.96 2.52 -4.22
CA THR A 82 -2.44 1.31 -3.58
C THR A 82 -2.60 1.58 -2.09
N ASP A 83 -3.84 1.83 -1.66
CA ASP A 83 -4.46 1.34 -0.42
C ASP A 83 -5.81 2.04 -0.24
N ASP A 84 -6.89 1.32 -0.58
CA ASP A 84 -8.26 1.78 -0.42
C ASP A 84 -8.87 1.12 0.83
N PHE A 85 -8.64 1.71 2.00
CA PHE A 85 -9.50 1.69 3.20
C PHE A 85 -9.13 2.92 4.05
N THR A 86 -10.10 3.57 4.70
CA THR A 86 -9.94 4.92 5.31
C THR A 86 -8.88 4.97 6.42
N TYR A 87 -7.64 5.16 6.03
CA TYR A 87 -6.53 5.50 6.90
C TYR A 87 -6.64 6.98 7.30
N TYR A 88 -7.03 7.24 8.55
CA TYR A 88 -6.93 8.57 9.14
C TYR A 88 -5.54 8.72 9.77
N SER A 89 -4.62 9.33 9.02
CA SER A 89 -3.26 9.65 9.51
C SER A 89 -3.32 10.30 10.89
N GLY A 90 -2.50 9.78 11.82
CA GLY A 90 -2.43 10.24 13.20
C GLY A 90 -3.53 9.73 14.15
N ALA A 91 -4.35 8.75 13.76
CA ALA A 91 -5.23 8.05 14.68
C ALA A 91 -4.43 7.17 15.65
N ARG A 92 -4.87 7.08 16.91
CA ARG A 92 -4.23 6.22 17.92
C ARG A 92 -5.23 5.64 18.92
N TRP A 93 -4.86 4.52 19.54
CA TRP A 93 -5.56 3.99 20.70
C TRP A 93 -5.58 4.98 21.89
N SER A 94 -6.47 4.76 22.84
CA SER A 94 -6.54 5.56 24.07
C SER A 94 -5.29 5.41 24.96
N SER A 95 -4.65 4.24 24.90
CA SER A 95 -3.40 3.90 25.57
C SER A 95 -2.52 3.06 24.63
N ASN A 96 -1.25 2.84 24.97
CA ASN A 96 -0.32 2.05 24.15
C ASN A 96 -0.53 0.53 24.29
N SER A 97 -1.78 0.09 24.36
CA SER A 97 -2.15 -1.32 24.44
C SER A 97 -3.49 -1.59 23.77
N ALA A 98 -3.61 -2.79 23.19
CA ALA A 98 -4.82 -3.31 22.54
C ALA A 98 -4.90 -4.82 22.73
N ASN A 99 -6.12 -5.35 22.82
CA ASN A 99 -6.38 -6.79 22.82
C ASN A 99 -6.43 -7.31 21.38
N VAL A 100 -5.77 -8.44 21.12
CA VAL A 100 -5.71 -9.06 19.79
C VAL A 100 -6.32 -10.45 19.86
N TYR A 101 -7.25 -10.76 18.95
CA TYR A 101 -7.73 -12.11 18.69
C TYR A 101 -7.25 -12.58 17.32
N ILE A 102 -6.61 -13.75 17.28
CA ILE A 102 -6.17 -14.37 16.03
C ILE A 102 -7.32 -15.25 15.53
N GLU A 103 -8.00 -14.80 14.48
CA GLU A 103 -9.13 -15.50 13.87
C GLU A 103 -8.69 -16.50 12.79
N THR A 104 -7.60 -16.19 12.07
CA THR A 104 -7.11 -17.04 10.98
C THR A 104 -6.91 -18.49 11.44
N THR A 105 -7.23 -19.43 10.54
CA THR A 105 -6.99 -20.87 10.74
C THR A 105 -5.75 -21.37 10.01
N ASN A 106 -5.05 -20.50 9.29
CA ASN A 106 -3.83 -20.84 8.56
C ASN A 106 -2.64 -20.88 9.53
N GLU A 107 -2.09 -22.08 9.78
CA GLU A 107 -1.00 -22.29 10.74
C GLU A 107 0.22 -21.38 10.49
N THR A 108 0.59 -21.14 9.24
CA THR A 108 1.71 -20.24 8.90
C THR A 108 1.41 -18.78 9.27
N LEU A 109 0.17 -18.33 9.10
CA LEU A 109 -0.23 -16.97 9.47
C LEU A 109 -0.42 -16.83 10.98
N ILE A 110 -0.91 -17.86 11.67
CA ILE A 110 -0.97 -17.90 13.14
C ILE A 110 0.44 -17.70 13.71
N GLU A 111 1.42 -18.49 13.25
CA GLU A 111 2.81 -18.36 13.69
C GLU A 111 3.37 -16.97 13.38
N ALA A 112 3.09 -16.42 12.19
CA ALA A 112 3.57 -15.10 11.80
C ALA A 112 2.96 -13.98 12.68
N TYR A 113 1.66 -14.04 12.98
CA TYR A 113 1.02 -13.09 13.88
C TYR A 113 1.57 -13.18 15.30
N GLU A 114 1.73 -14.38 15.85
CA GLU A 114 2.30 -14.58 17.18
C GLU A 114 3.73 -14.03 17.26
N GLU A 115 4.57 -14.29 16.25
CA GLU A 115 5.93 -13.74 16.19
C GLU A 115 5.93 -12.21 16.10
N ALA A 116 5.10 -11.62 15.23
CA ALA A 116 5.01 -10.17 15.07
C ALA A 116 4.49 -9.47 16.33
N ILE A 117 3.47 -10.03 16.99
CA ILE A 117 2.95 -9.57 18.29
C ILE A 117 4.05 -9.60 19.34
N ASN A 118 4.80 -10.70 19.43
CA ASN A 118 5.89 -10.84 20.36
C ASN A 118 7.03 -9.86 20.07
N ALA A 119 7.33 -9.61 18.79
CA ALA A 119 8.35 -8.66 18.36
C ALA A 119 7.99 -7.22 18.79
N TRP A 120 6.76 -6.77 18.52
CA TRP A 120 6.26 -5.47 18.98
C TRP A 120 6.25 -5.36 20.51
N ASN A 121 5.75 -6.38 21.21
CA ASN A 121 5.74 -6.42 22.68
C ASN A 121 7.15 -6.34 23.28
N ALA A 122 8.13 -6.99 22.65
CA ALA A 122 9.52 -6.98 23.11
C ALA A 122 10.18 -5.59 23.02
N THR A 123 9.68 -4.69 22.16
CA THR A 123 10.16 -3.30 22.09
C THR A 123 9.81 -2.49 23.35
N GLY A 124 8.75 -2.88 24.06
CA GLY A 124 8.18 -2.13 25.18
C GLY A 124 7.47 -0.83 24.81
N ALA A 125 7.35 -0.48 23.53
CA ALA A 125 6.68 0.74 23.08
C ALA A 125 5.15 0.60 23.03
N PHE A 126 4.66 -0.58 22.64
CA PHE A 126 3.24 -0.94 22.59
C PHE A 126 3.03 -2.34 23.18
N THR A 127 1.84 -2.62 23.72
CA THR A 127 1.48 -3.93 24.30
C THR A 127 0.23 -4.51 23.64
N PHE A 128 0.42 -5.53 22.81
CA PHE A 128 -0.64 -6.39 22.33
C PHE A 128 -0.93 -7.52 23.33
N ASN A 129 -2.16 -7.64 23.79
CA ASN A 129 -2.61 -8.72 24.66
C ASN A 129 -3.40 -9.76 23.87
N LEU A 130 -2.87 -10.98 23.73
CA LEU A 130 -3.63 -12.06 23.09
C LEU A 130 -4.84 -12.45 23.96
N VAL A 131 -6.02 -12.43 23.36
CA VAL A 131 -7.28 -12.88 23.97
C VAL A 131 -7.83 -14.07 23.20
N SER A 132 -8.58 -14.93 23.89
CA SER A 132 -9.21 -16.13 23.29
C SER A 132 -10.66 -15.92 22.89
N ASP A 133 -11.25 -14.77 23.24
CA ASP A 133 -12.64 -14.41 22.94
C ASP A 133 -12.64 -13.19 22.02
N GLU A 134 -13.09 -13.39 20.78
CA GLU A 134 -13.19 -12.36 19.75
C GLU A 134 -13.96 -11.12 20.24
N SER A 135 -15.01 -11.31 21.06
CA SER A 135 -15.84 -10.20 21.56
C SER A 135 -15.13 -9.27 22.54
N SER A 136 -13.93 -9.65 23.00
CA SER A 136 -13.07 -8.86 23.88
C SER A 136 -11.87 -8.23 23.18
N ALA A 137 -11.74 -8.46 21.87
CA ALA A 137 -10.64 -7.96 21.07
C ALA A 137 -10.88 -6.53 20.59
N ASP A 138 -9.81 -5.75 20.57
CA ASP A 138 -9.76 -4.45 19.88
C ASP A 138 -9.25 -4.63 18.44
N ILE A 139 -8.47 -5.70 18.20
CA ILE A 139 -7.86 -6.03 16.92
C ILE A 139 -8.19 -7.47 16.55
N ILE A 140 -8.68 -7.69 15.34
CA ILE A 140 -8.88 -9.03 14.76
C ILE A 140 -7.78 -9.29 13.74
N ALA A 141 -6.92 -10.27 14.03
CA ALA A 141 -5.88 -10.74 13.13
C ALA A 141 -6.43 -11.91 12.30
N THR A 142 -6.78 -11.64 11.05
CA THR A 142 -7.47 -12.56 10.14
C THR A 142 -6.74 -12.65 8.80
N ASP A 143 -7.33 -13.34 7.84
CA ASP A 143 -6.77 -13.54 6.51
C ASP A 143 -7.83 -13.41 5.41
N TYR A 144 -7.34 -13.21 4.19
CA TYR A 144 -8.15 -13.23 2.98
C TYR A 144 -7.32 -13.76 1.82
N SER A 145 -7.97 -14.16 0.73
CA SER A 145 -7.30 -14.56 -0.51
C SER A 145 -7.88 -13.77 -1.67
N ASP A 146 -7.13 -12.76 -2.15
CA ASP A 146 -7.54 -11.99 -3.31
C ASP A 146 -6.34 -11.55 -4.17
N ALA A 147 -6.32 -12.04 -5.41
CA ALA A 147 -5.34 -11.67 -6.43
C ALA A 147 -5.52 -10.25 -6.98
N SER A 148 -6.70 -9.67 -6.80
CA SER A 148 -7.03 -8.33 -7.30
C SER A 148 -6.58 -7.23 -6.33
N SER A 149 -6.61 -7.51 -5.03
CA SER A 149 -5.87 -6.77 -4.02
C SER A 149 -4.38 -6.75 -4.39
N LYS A 150 -3.76 -5.59 -4.40
CA LYS A 150 -2.32 -5.44 -4.70
C LYS A 150 -1.45 -5.49 -3.45
N ALA A 151 -2.07 -5.62 -2.28
CA ALA A 151 -1.41 -5.61 -0.99
C ALA A 151 -1.19 -7.03 -0.47
N ALA A 152 -0.07 -7.23 0.23
CA ALA A 152 0.26 -8.49 0.90
C ALA A 152 -0.41 -8.61 2.28
N GLY A 153 -0.77 -7.48 2.87
CA GLY A 153 -1.62 -7.35 4.04
C GLY A 153 -2.39 -6.04 3.97
N LEU A 154 -3.35 -5.88 4.88
CA LEU A 154 -4.14 -4.65 5.06
C LEU A 154 -4.46 -4.48 6.55
N ALA A 155 -4.46 -3.24 7.02
CA ALA A 155 -4.99 -2.86 8.33
C ALA A 155 -6.20 -1.93 8.17
N GLU A 156 -7.40 -2.49 8.30
CA GLU A 156 -8.66 -1.74 8.20
C GLU A 156 -9.00 -1.14 9.56
N THR A 157 -8.85 0.18 9.68
CA THR A 157 -8.95 0.89 10.96
C THR A 157 -10.29 1.61 11.12
N GLU A 158 -11.00 1.34 12.22
CA GLU A 158 -12.15 2.11 12.66
C GLU A 158 -11.75 3.14 13.71
N THR A 159 -12.29 4.36 13.57
CA THR A 159 -12.00 5.45 14.51
C THR A 159 -13.26 6.14 14.99
N ASN A 160 -13.19 6.67 16.21
CA ASN A 160 -14.14 7.65 16.70
C ASN A 160 -13.87 9.01 16.05
N ALA A 161 -14.75 9.42 15.13
CA ALA A 161 -14.61 10.66 14.36
C ALA A 161 -14.49 11.95 15.20
N LEU A 162 -14.93 11.95 16.48
CA LEU A 162 -14.84 13.13 17.34
C LEU A 162 -13.51 13.21 18.10
N THR A 163 -12.90 12.07 18.41
CA THR A 163 -11.70 12.00 19.26
C THR A 163 -10.45 11.56 18.50
N ASN A 164 -10.60 11.15 17.23
CA ASN A 164 -9.58 10.52 16.41
C ASN A 164 -8.92 9.31 17.10
N ARG A 165 -9.72 8.56 17.86
CA ARG A 165 -9.26 7.37 18.58
C ARG A 165 -9.65 6.12 17.84
N ILE A 166 -8.68 5.23 17.68
CA ILE A 166 -8.93 3.89 17.15
C ILE A 166 -9.88 3.17 18.11
N THR A 167 -10.88 2.52 17.55
CA THR A 167 -11.88 1.74 18.28
C THR A 167 -11.86 0.27 17.90
N HIS A 168 -11.43 -0.04 16.68
CA HIS A 168 -11.32 -1.41 16.16
C HIS A 168 -10.33 -1.43 15.00
N VAL A 169 -9.61 -2.54 14.80
CA VAL A 169 -8.82 -2.77 13.58
C VAL A 169 -8.95 -4.22 13.13
N ASP A 170 -9.24 -4.44 11.85
CA ASP A 170 -9.02 -5.74 11.22
C ASP A 170 -7.65 -5.74 10.53
N VAL A 171 -6.74 -6.57 11.04
CA VAL A 171 -5.44 -6.84 10.41
C VAL A 171 -5.59 -8.09 9.56
N LYS A 172 -5.42 -7.96 8.25
CA LYS A 172 -5.69 -9.03 7.28
C LYS A 172 -4.45 -9.34 6.46
N LEU A 173 -4.01 -10.59 6.47
CA LEU A 173 -2.91 -11.05 5.61
C LEU A 173 -3.46 -11.75 4.35
N ASN A 174 -2.88 -11.45 3.20
CA ASN A 174 -3.35 -11.97 1.91
C ASN A 174 -2.68 -13.31 1.57
N THR A 175 -3.37 -14.43 1.81
CA THR A 175 -2.87 -15.78 1.55
C THR A 175 -2.53 -16.01 0.08
N TYR A 176 -3.19 -15.31 -0.84
CA TYR A 176 -2.93 -15.40 -2.28
C TYR A 176 -1.45 -15.16 -2.59
N TYR A 177 -0.86 -14.12 -1.99
CA TYR A 177 0.55 -13.78 -2.17
C TYR A 177 1.47 -14.50 -1.19
N LEU A 178 1.04 -14.60 0.08
CA LEU A 178 1.92 -15.03 1.15
C LEU A 178 2.12 -16.56 1.19
N THR A 179 1.10 -17.35 0.85
CA THR A 179 1.13 -18.80 1.07
C THR A 179 0.69 -19.66 -0.12
N GLU A 180 -0.19 -19.18 -1.02
CA GLU A 180 -0.86 -20.07 -2.00
C GLU A 180 -0.16 -20.21 -3.36
N ASN A 181 0.47 -19.15 -3.88
CA ASN A 181 0.89 -19.08 -5.29
C ASN A 181 2.42 -19.01 -5.51
N ASP A 182 3.21 -19.39 -4.50
CA ASP A 182 4.68 -19.46 -4.56
C ASP A 182 5.32 -18.16 -5.10
N TYR A 183 4.92 -17.02 -4.55
CA TYR A 183 5.55 -15.72 -4.81
C TYR A 183 6.92 -15.57 -4.11
N GLY A 184 7.45 -16.64 -3.52
CA GLY A 184 8.76 -16.66 -2.88
C GLY A 184 8.82 -15.90 -1.54
N TYR A 185 7.69 -15.75 -0.84
CA TYR A 185 7.69 -15.24 0.53
C TYR A 185 8.33 -16.28 1.46
N THR A 186 9.44 -15.91 2.08
CA THR A 186 10.00 -16.66 3.20
C THR A 186 9.17 -16.40 4.45
N HIS A 187 9.21 -17.29 5.44
CA HIS A 187 8.57 -17.10 6.75
C HIS A 187 8.82 -15.70 7.33
N ASN A 188 10.08 -15.25 7.39
CA ASN A 188 10.41 -13.91 7.89
C ASN A 188 9.72 -12.77 7.11
N ARG A 189 9.48 -12.91 5.80
CA ARG A 189 8.78 -11.88 5.03
C ARG A 189 7.29 -11.86 5.35
N ILE A 190 6.71 -13.00 5.71
CA ILE A 190 5.33 -13.09 6.20
C ILE A 190 5.24 -12.44 7.58
N VAL A 191 6.20 -12.74 8.48
CA VAL A 191 6.33 -12.09 9.79
C VAL A 191 6.46 -10.57 9.64
N TYR A 192 7.35 -10.08 8.76
CA TYR A 192 7.51 -8.63 8.55
C TYR A 192 6.28 -7.97 7.94
N THR A 193 5.51 -8.66 7.09
CA THR A 193 4.19 -8.16 6.67
C THR A 193 3.25 -8.06 7.87
N ALA A 194 3.18 -9.07 8.74
CA ALA A 194 2.36 -9.00 9.95
C ALA A 194 2.81 -7.88 10.90
N GLU A 195 4.12 -7.69 11.08
CA GLU A 195 4.68 -6.58 11.87
C GLU A 195 4.28 -5.22 11.29
N HIS A 196 4.31 -5.07 9.96
CA HIS A 196 3.91 -3.87 9.24
C HIS A 196 2.42 -3.54 9.46
N GLU A 197 1.53 -4.50 9.22
CA GLU A 197 0.09 -4.27 9.42
C GLU A 197 -0.26 -4.01 10.88
N LEU A 198 0.42 -4.67 11.83
CA LEU A 198 0.30 -4.36 13.25
C LEU A 198 0.85 -2.97 13.57
N GLY A 199 1.87 -2.48 12.86
CA GLY A 199 2.34 -1.10 12.95
C GLY A 199 1.27 -0.09 12.54
N HIS A 200 0.52 -0.37 11.46
CA HIS A 200 -0.67 0.41 11.11
C HIS A 200 -1.76 0.31 12.17
N ALA A 201 -1.99 -0.88 12.74
CA ALA A 201 -2.94 -1.06 13.82
C ALA A 201 -2.55 -0.31 15.11
N ILE A 202 -1.25 -0.05 15.34
CA ILE A 202 -0.76 0.85 16.39
C ILE A 202 -1.07 2.32 16.07
N GLY A 203 -1.17 2.66 14.79
CA GLY A 203 -1.40 4.02 14.30
C GLY A 203 -0.20 4.64 13.59
N LEU A 204 0.80 3.85 13.19
CA LEU A 204 1.93 4.33 12.40
C LEU A 204 1.54 4.56 10.93
N ASP A 205 2.04 5.65 10.36
CA ASP A 205 2.04 5.90 8.91
C ASP A 205 3.19 5.13 8.23
N HIS A 206 3.10 5.01 6.90
CA HIS A 206 4.24 4.55 6.10
C HIS A 206 5.49 5.43 6.30
N ASP A 207 6.67 4.80 6.23
CA ASP A 207 7.96 5.46 6.20
C ASP A 207 8.84 4.86 5.11
N ASP A 208 8.83 5.50 3.94
CA ASP A 208 9.64 5.09 2.78
C ASP A 208 11.02 5.77 2.73
N ASP A 209 11.27 6.75 3.60
CA ASP A 209 12.52 7.53 3.62
C ASP A 209 13.61 6.85 4.46
N GLU A 210 13.22 5.95 5.38
CA GLU A 210 14.11 5.23 6.29
C GLU A 210 14.04 3.71 6.09
N GLN A 211 15.05 3.00 6.61
CA GLN A 211 14.92 1.56 6.81
C GLN A 211 13.93 1.33 7.96
N SER A 212 12.75 0.83 7.65
CA SER A 212 11.62 0.75 8.58
C SER A 212 10.74 -0.46 8.25
N VAL A 213 10.09 -1.03 9.27
CA VAL A 213 9.02 -2.02 9.05
C VAL A 213 7.84 -1.40 8.33
N MET A 214 7.65 -0.08 8.44
CA MET A 214 6.58 0.70 7.83
C MET A 214 6.88 1.15 6.39
N GLN A 215 7.89 0.60 5.72
CA GLN A 215 8.05 0.82 4.29
C GLN A 215 6.84 0.26 3.54
N SER A 216 6.26 1.06 2.63
CA SER A 216 5.08 0.69 1.84
C SER A 216 5.30 -0.50 0.91
N SER A 217 6.56 -0.89 0.69
CA SER A 217 6.88 -1.94 -0.28
C SER A 217 7.79 -3.03 0.27
N GLY A 218 7.33 -4.26 0.11
CA GLY A 218 8.17 -5.44 0.02
C GLY A 218 8.52 -6.15 1.32
N SER A 219 8.10 -5.66 2.49
CA SER A 219 8.25 -6.36 3.78
C SER A 219 9.68 -6.89 3.98
N TYR A 220 10.67 -6.07 3.65
CA TYR A 220 12.09 -6.48 3.63
C TYR A 220 12.77 -6.30 4.99
N TYR A 221 12.20 -5.48 5.85
CA TYR A 221 12.72 -5.13 7.16
C TYR A 221 11.65 -5.44 8.21
N GLY A 222 12.08 -6.03 9.33
CA GLY A 222 11.25 -6.06 10.53
C GLY A 222 11.36 -4.76 11.32
N ILE A 223 10.79 -4.72 12.52
CA ILE A 223 10.78 -3.52 13.39
C ILE A 223 12.18 -2.92 13.59
N GLN A 224 12.33 -1.62 13.36
CA GLN A 224 13.56 -0.85 13.52
C GLN A 224 13.44 0.20 14.65
N ASP A 225 14.58 0.76 15.09
CA ASP A 225 14.61 1.77 16.17
C ASP A 225 13.77 3.02 15.85
N ILE A 226 13.65 3.40 14.57
CA ILE A 226 12.83 4.53 14.13
C ILE A 226 11.34 4.27 14.38
N ASP A 227 10.89 3.03 14.16
CA ASP A 227 9.50 2.62 14.37
C ASP A 227 9.16 2.70 15.86
N ILE A 228 10.06 2.21 16.71
CA ILE A 228 9.93 2.25 18.17
C ILE A 228 9.82 3.70 18.67
N GLN A 229 10.66 4.60 18.17
CA GLN A 229 10.64 6.01 18.53
C GLN A 229 9.30 6.67 18.15
N LYS A 230 8.81 6.40 16.94
CA LYS A 230 7.50 6.92 16.49
C LYS A 230 6.34 6.43 17.35
N VAL A 231 6.34 5.15 17.76
CA VAL A 231 5.33 4.64 18.70
C VAL A 231 5.42 5.37 20.04
N GLN A 232 6.63 5.53 20.59
CA GLN A 232 6.81 6.24 21.86
C GLN A 232 6.33 7.70 21.79
N GLU A 233 6.62 8.40 20.69
CA GLU A 233 6.15 9.77 20.44
C GLU A 233 4.61 9.82 20.34
N LEU A 234 4.01 8.88 19.61
CA LEU A 234 2.57 8.77 19.43
C LEU A 234 1.82 8.61 20.78
N TYR A 235 2.44 7.91 21.73
CA TYR A 235 1.84 7.59 23.04
C TYR A 235 2.41 8.36 24.23
N ALA A 236 3.25 9.38 24.01
CA ALA A 236 3.84 10.19 25.08
C ALA A 236 2.84 11.11 25.84
N SER A 237 1.54 11.04 25.52
CA SER A 237 0.48 11.93 26.05
C SER A 237 -0.75 11.21 26.59
#